data_AF-A0A925QAU4-F1
#
_entry.id   AF-A0A925QAU4-F1
#
_cell.length_a   1.000
_cell.length_b   1.000
_cell.length_c   1.000
_cell.angle_alpha   90.00
_cell.angle_beta   90.00
_cell.angle_gamma   90.00
#
_symmetry.space_group_name_H-M   'P 1'
#
loop_
_entity.id
_entity.type
_entity.pdbx_description
1 polymer ?
#
loop_
_entity_poly.entity_id
_entity_poly.type
_entity_poly.pdbx_seq_one_letter_code
_entity_poly.pdbx_strand_id
1 'polypeptide(L)'
;MKSYKAGDTIELSVALTDVSGITKVVAAFRGVQEGRQIWMRANGRGQTSATVVLGTKVEETARPDEYFLQMLAVDDKAGNHKEYTRNDIRFMIEGSSQDTDPPELVTVTLK
;
A
#
# COMPACT_ATOMS: atom_id res chain seq x y z
N MET A 1 -14.23 -4.04 -10.03
CA MET A 1 -13.25 -3.94 -8.93
C MET A 1 -12.48 -5.25 -8.86
N LYS A 2 -11.16 -5.21 -8.64
CA LYS A 2 -10.32 -6.43 -8.58
C LYS A 2 -10.27 -6.96 -7.14
N SER A 3 -10.23 -8.29 -7.00
CA SER A 3 -10.13 -8.97 -5.70
C SER A 3 -8.81 -9.73 -5.58
N TYR A 4 -8.34 -9.90 -4.36
CA TYR A 4 -7.12 -10.63 -4.01
C TYR A 4 -7.35 -11.52 -2.79
N LYS A 5 -6.67 -12.65 -2.73
CA LYS A 5 -6.68 -13.60 -1.62
C LYS A 5 -5.33 -13.62 -0.91
N ALA A 6 -5.29 -14.24 0.26
CA ALA A 6 -4.05 -14.61 0.94
C ALA A 6 -3.06 -15.25 -0.04
N GLY A 7 -1.81 -14.80 0.00
CA GLY A 7 -0.77 -15.27 -0.90
C GLY A 7 -0.62 -14.47 -2.19
N ASP A 8 -1.67 -13.78 -2.66
CA ASP A 8 -1.61 -12.98 -3.88
C ASP A 8 -0.67 -11.77 -3.73
N THR A 9 -0.18 -11.28 -4.87
CA THR A 9 0.54 -9.99 -4.93
C THR A 9 -0.36 -8.93 -5.53
N ILE A 10 -0.52 -7.82 -4.81
CA ILE A 10 -1.17 -6.62 -5.31
C ILE A 10 -0.09 -5.74 -5.94
N GLU A 11 -0.34 -5.28 -7.16
CA GLU A 11 0.55 -4.37 -7.87
C GLU A 11 -0.18 -3.09 -8.30
N LEU A 12 0.51 -1.96 -8.15
CA LEU A 12 0.08 -0.64 -8.62
C LEU A 12 1.15 -0.10 -9.57
N SER A 13 0.78 0.15 -10.82
CA SER A 13 1.65 0.75 -11.82
C SER A 13 1.39 2.25 -11.93
N VAL A 14 2.44 3.06 -11.79
CA VAL A 14 2.36 4.53 -11.79
C VAL A 14 3.32 5.09 -12.83
N ALA A 15 2.79 5.75 -13.85
CA ALA A 15 3.58 6.49 -14.84
C ALA A 15 3.86 7.90 -14.33
N LEU A 16 5.13 8.29 -14.32
CA LEU A 16 5.60 9.56 -13.77
C LEU A 16 6.64 10.20 -14.69
N THR A 17 6.71 11.53 -14.63
CA THR A 17 7.76 12.34 -15.26
C THR A 17 8.22 13.42 -14.30
N ASP A 18 9.52 13.67 -14.24
CA ASP A 18 10.11 14.77 -13.49
C ASP A 18 11.41 15.25 -14.16
N VAL A 19 11.74 16.53 -14.02
CA VAL A 19 12.96 17.11 -14.64
C VAL A 19 14.23 16.71 -13.90
N SER A 20 14.18 16.60 -12.56
CA SER A 20 15.33 16.26 -11.72
C SER A 20 15.51 14.75 -11.56
N GLY A 21 14.42 13.98 -11.69
CA GLY A 21 14.37 12.53 -11.62
C GLY A 21 13.66 12.03 -10.36
N ILE A 22 12.86 10.98 -10.52
CA ILE A 22 12.00 10.43 -9.47
C ILE A 22 12.80 9.54 -8.52
N THR A 23 12.70 9.74 -7.21
CA THR A 23 13.47 8.95 -6.23
C THR A 23 12.60 7.94 -5.49
N LYS A 24 11.42 8.35 -5.02
CA LYS A 24 10.58 7.51 -4.16
C LYS A 24 9.11 7.69 -4.51
N VAL A 25 8.40 6.57 -4.52
CA VAL A 25 6.96 6.51 -4.74
C VAL A 25 6.34 5.68 -3.63
N VAL A 26 5.33 6.23 -2.95
CA VAL A 26 4.63 5.58 -1.83
C VAL A 26 3.13 5.65 -2.06
N ALA A 27 2.46 4.52 -2.00
CA ALA A 27 1.01 4.45 -2.02
C ALA A 27 0.48 3.98 -0.66
N ALA A 28 -0.51 4.67 -0.13
CA ALA A 28 -1.24 4.31 1.07
C ALA A 28 -2.70 3.98 0.70
N PHE A 29 -3.09 2.73 0.91
CA PHE A 29 -4.45 2.26 0.76
C PHE A 29 -5.11 2.15 2.12
N ARG A 30 -6.32 2.72 2.25
CA ARG A 30 -7.11 2.67 3.48
C ARG A 30 -8.25 1.68 3.30
N GLY A 31 -8.44 0.82 4.30
CA GLY A 31 -9.62 -0.04 4.38
C GLY A 31 -10.86 0.77 4.72
N VAL A 32 -12.03 0.29 4.31
CA VAL A 32 -13.32 0.86 4.75
C VAL A 32 -13.52 0.62 6.24
N GLN A 33 -13.03 -0.51 6.77
CA GLN A 33 -13.02 -0.75 8.21
C GLN A 33 -11.89 0.04 8.89
N GLU A 34 -12.21 0.55 10.08
CA GLU A 34 -11.29 1.41 10.84
C GLU A 34 -9.97 0.71 11.17
N GLY A 35 -8.87 1.47 11.12
CA GLY A 35 -7.54 1.01 11.49
C GLY A 35 -6.82 0.17 10.44
N ARG A 36 -7.43 -0.14 9.29
CA ARG A 36 -6.81 -0.96 8.24
C ARG A 36 -6.10 -0.12 7.19
N GLN A 37 -4.81 -0.41 6.99
CA GLN A 37 -3.99 0.32 6.03
C GLN A 37 -2.96 -0.60 5.36
N ILE A 38 -2.74 -0.39 4.07
CA ILE A 38 -1.70 -1.08 3.28
C ILE A 38 -0.78 -0.02 2.69
N TRP A 39 0.52 -0.22 2.86
CA TRP A 39 1.55 0.66 2.33
C TRP A 39 2.37 -0.07 1.27
N MET A 40 2.46 0.53 0.08
CA MET A 40 3.35 0.06 -0.97
C MET A 40 4.42 1.10 -1.24
N ARG A 41 5.64 0.66 -1.54
CA ARG A 41 6.79 1.54 -1.78
C ARG A 41 7.59 1.06 -2.97
N ALA A 42 8.06 1.98 -3.79
CA ALA A 42 9.02 1.70 -4.84
C ALA A 42 9.98 2.88 -5.05
N ASN A 43 11.07 2.62 -5.76
CA ASN A 43 12.08 3.61 -6.08
C ASN A 43 12.01 3.95 -7.58
N GLY A 44 11.98 5.23 -7.92
CA GLY A 44 11.95 5.71 -9.32
C GLY A 44 13.32 5.70 -10.02
N ARG A 45 14.36 5.22 -9.32
CA ARG A 45 15.76 5.07 -9.75
C ARG A 45 16.39 6.36 -10.28
N GLY A 46 15.84 7.50 -9.90
CA GLY A 46 16.30 8.81 -10.36
C GLY A 46 16.05 9.07 -11.84
N GLN A 47 15.11 8.34 -12.45
CA GLN A 47 14.73 8.50 -13.86
C GLN A 47 13.82 9.71 -14.03
N THR A 48 13.96 10.43 -15.14
CA THR A 48 13.13 11.60 -15.47
C THR A 48 11.79 11.22 -16.10
N SER A 49 11.67 9.99 -16.60
CA SER A 49 10.41 9.37 -17.03
C SER A 49 10.47 7.88 -16.72
N ALA A 50 9.46 7.37 -16.01
CA ALA A 50 9.40 5.98 -15.60
C ALA A 50 7.96 5.50 -15.38
N THR A 51 7.77 4.20 -15.60
CA THR A 51 6.64 3.47 -15.02
C THR A 51 7.16 2.71 -13.81
N VAL A 52 6.73 3.13 -12.63
CA VAL A 52 7.13 2.53 -11.35
C VAL A 52 6.04 1.56 -10.91
N VAL A 53 6.41 0.31 -10.65
CA VAL A 53 5.51 -0.70 -10.10
C VAL A 53 5.75 -0.82 -8.61
N LEU A 54 4.72 -0.53 -7.83
CA LEU A 54 4.67 -0.77 -6.39
C LEU A 54 3.92 -2.08 -6.16
N GLY A 55 4.28 -2.82 -5.12
CA GLY A 55 3.50 -3.99 -4.75
C GLY A 55 3.66 -4.42 -3.31
N THR A 56 2.75 -5.28 -2.89
CA THR A 56 2.78 -5.96 -1.59
C THR A 56 2.12 -7.32 -1.72
N LYS A 57 2.55 -8.27 -0.89
CA LYS A 57 1.86 -9.55 -0.73
C LYS A 57 0.66 -9.36 0.19
N VAL A 58 -0.43 -10.07 -0.09
CA VAL A 58 -1.56 -10.21 0.84
C VAL A 58 -1.17 -11.25 1.89
N GLU A 59 -1.10 -10.81 3.14
CA GLU A 59 -0.79 -11.67 4.28
C GLU A 59 -1.87 -12.74 4.48
N GLU A 60 -1.48 -13.91 4.99
CA GLU A 60 -2.42 -15.01 5.27
C GLU A 60 -3.48 -14.63 6.33
N THR A 61 -3.11 -13.73 7.23
CA THR A 61 -3.95 -13.17 8.29
C THR A 61 -4.78 -11.96 7.82
N ALA A 62 -4.71 -11.59 6.53
CA ALA A 62 -5.44 -10.46 6.01
C ALA A 62 -6.96 -10.68 6.14
N ARG A 63 -7.61 -9.74 6.83
CA ARG A 63 -9.06 -9.75 7.01
C ARG A 63 -9.75 -9.18 5.76
N PRO A 64 -10.92 -9.69 5.37
CA PRO A 64 -11.64 -9.17 4.23
C PRO A 64 -12.00 -7.70 4.40
N ASP A 65 -11.71 -6.87 3.40
CA ASP A 65 -12.08 -5.45 3.33
C ASP A 65 -11.98 -4.88 1.91
N GLU A 66 -12.72 -3.81 1.66
CA GLU A 66 -12.49 -2.94 0.51
C GLU A 66 -11.42 -1.92 0.87
N TYR A 67 -10.42 -1.77 0.00
CA TYR A 67 -9.36 -0.78 0.12
C TYR A 67 -9.46 0.24 -1.02
N PHE A 68 -9.28 1.51 -0.68
CA PHE A 68 -9.16 2.59 -1.65
C PHE A 68 -7.85 3.36 -1.47
N LEU A 69 -7.29 3.88 -2.56
CA LEU A 69 -6.06 4.66 -2.51
C LEU A 69 -6.33 6.01 -1.83
N GLN A 70 -5.82 6.16 -0.61
CA GLN A 70 -5.95 7.40 0.16
C GLN A 70 -4.93 8.44 -0.31
N MET A 71 -3.71 7.99 -0.59
CA MET A 71 -2.59 8.88 -0.87
C MET A 71 -1.56 8.18 -1.78
N LEU A 72 -1.08 8.92 -2.77
CA LEU A 72 0.13 8.60 -3.54
C LEU A 72 1.12 9.75 -3.36
N ALA A 73 2.24 9.48 -2.69
CA ALA A 73 3.33 10.43 -2.47
C ALA A 73 4.50 10.14 -3.41
N VAL A 74 5.07 11.20 -3.99
CA VAL A 74 6.22 11.13 -4.90
C VAL A 74 7.28 12.13 -4.45
N ASP A 75 8.52 11.65 -4.30
CA ASP A 75 9.71 12.45 -4.03
C ASP A 75 10.62 12.46 -5.27
N ASP A 76 11.28 13.59 -5.54
CA ASP A 76 12.27 13.72 -6.62
C ASP A 76 13.71 13.85 -6.10
N LYS A 77 14.68 14.08 -6.99
CA LYS A 77 16.11 14.25 -6.65
C LYS A 77 16.44 15.64 -6.12
N ALA A 78 15.66 16.66 -6.48
CA ALA A 78 15.82 18.02 -5.99
C ALA A 78 15.25 18.21 -4.56
N GLY A 79 14.59 17.19 -4.03
CA GLY A 79 13.96 17.22 -2.71
C GLY A 79 12.53 17.75 -2.73
N ASN A 80 11.92 17.88 -3.91
CA ASN A 80 10.51 18.21 -4.00
C ASN A 80 9.66 16.99 -3.65
N HIS A 81 8.50 17.29 -3.06
CA HIS A 81 7.53 16.31 -2.62
C HIS A 81 6.14 16.69 -3.12
N LYS A 82 5.38 15.71 -3.59
CA LYS A 82 3.98 15.91 -3.99
C LYS A 82 3.11 14.73 -3.63
N GLU A 83 1.92 15.04 -3.12
CA GLU A 83 0.87 14.07 -2.83
C GLU A 83 -0.28 14.18 -3.83
N TYR A 84 -0.86 13.03 -4.17
CA TYR A 84 -2.05 12.89 -4.99
C TYR A 84 -3.10 12.08 -4.24
N THR A 85 -4.34 12.57 -4.24
CA THR A 85 -5.49 11.86 -3.69
C THR A 85 -6.33 11.27 -4.82
N ARG A 86 -6.64 9.96 -4.75
CA ARG A 86 -7.33 9.21 -5.82
C ARG A 86 -8.24 8.13 -5.25
N ASN A 87 -9.48 8.50 -4.91
CA ASN A 87 -10.44 7.59 -4.27
C ASN A 87 -11.13 6.62 -5.25
N ASP A 88 -10.83 6.73 -6.55
CA ASP A 88 -11.35 5.88 -7.63
C ASP A 88 -10.55 4.58 -7.81
N ILE A 89 -9.32 4.52 -7.30
CA ILE A 89 -8.49 3.30 -7.34
C ILE A 89 -8.83 2.45 -6.11
N ARG A 90 -9.41 1.27 -6.36
CA ARG A 90 -9.92 0.37 -5.31
C ARG A 90 -9.69 -1.10 -5.62
N PHE A 91 -9.57 -1.90 -4.56
CA PHE A 91 -9.55 -3.36 -4.63
C PHE A 91 -10.20 -3.97 -3.39
N MET A 92 -10.52 -5.26 -3.48
CA MET A 92 -11.06 -6.06 -2.38
C MET A 92 -9.99 -7.07 -1.94
N ILE A 93 -9.84 -7.26 -0.63
CA ILE A 93 -9.21 -8.47 -0.09
C ILE A 93 -10.33 -9.42 0.33
N GLU A 94 -10.28 -10.64 -0.16
CA GLU A 94 -11.19 -11.72 0.23
C GLU A 94 -10.68 -12.36 1.53
N GLY A 95 -11.60 -12.82 2.37
CA GLY A 95 -11.24 -13.39 3.65
C GLY A 95 -10.54 -14.74 3.51
N SER A 96 -9.61 -15.01 4.41
CA SER A 96 -9.06 -16.36 4.59
C SER A 96 -9.88 -17.14 5.61
N SER A 97 -9.83 -18.47 5.52
CA SER A 97 -10.41 -19.37 6.54
C SER A 97 -9.43 -19.62 7.70
N GLN A 98 -8.36 -18.85 7.80
CA GLN A 98 -7.35 -19.00 8.85
C GLN A 98 -7.73 -18.17 10.08
N ASP A 99 -7.16 -18.53 11.23
CA ASP A 99 -7.24 -17.70 12.42
C ASP A 99 -6.63 -16.32 12.14
N THR A 100 -7.44 -15.29 12.29
CA THR A 100 -7.02 -13.89 12.11
C THR A 100 -7.11 -13.08 13.40
N ASP A 101 -7.44 -13.73 14.53
CA ASP A 101 -7.56 -13.06 15.81
C ASP A 101 -6.17 -12.84 16.44
N PRO A 102 -5.82 -11.61 16.80
CA PRO A 102 -4.56 -11.36 17.49
C PRO A 102 -4.59 -12.03 18.87
N PRO A 103 -3.43 -12.38 19.43
CA PRO A 103 -3.38 -12.87 20.80
C PRO A 103 -3.91 -11.83 21.79
N GLU A 104 -4.65 -12.28 22.81
CA GLU A 104 -5.11 -11.43 23.90
C GLU A 104 -4.05 -11.34 25.00
N LEU A 105 -3.72 -10.12 25.42
CA LEU A 105 -2.82 -9.90 26.54
C LEU A 105 -3.56 -10.12 27.86
N VAL A 106 -3.27 -11.22 28.55
CA VAL A 106 -3.94 -11.55 29.83
C VAL A 106 -3.28 -10.87 31.03
N THR A 107 -1.95 -10.95 31.17
CA THR A 107 -1.22 -10.30 32.27
C THR A 107 0.25 -10.09 31.92
N VAL A 108 0.87 -9.05 32.48
CA VAL A 108 2.31 -8.77 32.42
C VAL A 108 2.77 -8.36 33.81
N THR A 109 3.74 -9.05 34.37
CA THR A 109 4.33 -8.75 35.68
C THR A 109 5.83 -8.54 35.58
N LEU A 110 6.32 -7.45 36.17
CA LEU A 110 7.74 -7.20 36.42
C LEU A 110 8.13 -7.93 37.72
N LYS A 111 9.28 -8.62 37.71
CA LYS A 111 9.86 -9.23 38.92
C LYS A 111 10.83 -8.27 39.59
#